data_AF-W1XWF8-F1
#
_entry.id   AF-W1XWF8-F1
#
_cell.length_a   1.000
_cell.length_b   1.000
_cell.length_c   1.000
_cell.angle_alpha   90.00
_cell.angle_beta   90.00
_cell.angle_gamma   90.00
#
_symmetry.space_group_name_H-M   'P 1'
#
loop_
_entity.id
_entity.type
_entity.pdbx_description
1 polymer ?
#
loop_
_entity_poly.entity_id
_entity_poly.type
_entity_poly.pdbx_seq_one_letter_code
_entity_poly.pdbx_strand_id
1 'polypeptide(L)' 'EALANARKLEEKGFRYSYDMLGEAALTAADAQAYMVSYQQAIHAIGKASNGRGIYEGPGISIKLSALHPR' A
#
# COMPACT_ATOMS: atom_id res chain seq x y z
N GLU A 1 10.29 0.07 -5.75
CA GLU A 1 10.16 -0.42 -7.15
C GLU A 1 8.80 -0.08 -7.77
N ALA A 2 7.67 -0.59 -7.23
CA ALA A 2 6.33 -0.35 -7.80
C ALA A 2 6.00 1.13 -8.07
N LEU A 3 6.29 2.03 -7.11
CA LEU A 3 6.10 3.48 -7.28
C LEU A 3 6.91 4.07 -8.45
N ALA A 4 8.09 3.54 -8.74
CA ALA A 4 8.90 4.02 -9.86
C ALA A 4 8.31 3.57 -11.20
N ASN A 5 7.80 2.33 -11.24
CA ASN A 5 7.19 1.74 -12.44
C ASN A 5 5.87 2.43 -12.82
N ALA A 6 5.11 2.92 -11.83
CA ALA A 6 3.81 3.57 -12.04
C ALA A 6 3.91 4.94 -12.75
N ARG A 7 5.01 5.68 -12.59
CA ARG A 7 5.15 7.09 -13.04
C ARG A 7 4.77 7.32 -14.50
N LYS A 8 5.25 6.46 -15.41
CA LYS A 8 4.99 6.57 -16.86
C LYS A 8 3.51 6.49 -17.23
N LEU A 9 2.72 5.78 -16.43
CA LEU A 9 1.28 5.63 -16.66
C LEU A 9 0.48 6.66 -15.87
N GLU A 10 0.96 7.12 -14.72
CA GLU A 10 0.39 8.28 -14.01
C GLU A 10 0.39 9.54 -14.89
N GLU A 11 1.47 9.76 -15.66
CA GLU A 11 1.57 10.84 -16.67
C GLU A 11 0.49 10.75 -17.76
N LYS A 12 -0.04 9.55 -18.01
CA LYS A 12 -1.13 9.30 -18.97
C LYS A 12 -2.52 9.34 -18.33
N GLY A 13 -2.62 9.71 -17.05
CA GLY A 13 -3.87 9.81 -16.31
C GLY A 13 -4.27 8.56 -15.51
N PHE A 14 -3.45 7.50 -15.48
CA PHE A 14 -3.75 6.34 -14.64
C PHE A 14 -3.57 6.65 -13.15
N ARG A 15 -4.35 5.97 -12.30
CA ARG A 15 -4.26 6.03 -10.84
C ARG A 15 -4.08 4.62 -10.29
N TYR A 16 -3.41 4.52 -9.15
CA TYR A 16 -2.99 3.24 -8.59
C TYR A 16 -3.45 3.10 -7.15
N SER A 17 -3.87 1.88 -6.80
CA SER A 17 -3.92 1.41 -5.41
C SER A 17 -2.93 0.25 -5.28
N TYR A 18 -2.03 0.31 -4.32
CA TYR A 18 -1.01 -0.73 -4.12
C TYR A 18 -1.53 -1.84 -3.21
N ASP A 19 -1.45 -3.09 -3.68
CA ASP A 19 -1.64 -4.28 -2.86
C ASP A 19 -0.29 -4.76 -2.32
N MET A 20 -0.16 -4.84 -1.00
CA MET A 20 1.07 -5.26 -0.33
C MET A 20 1.23 -6.77 -0.22
N LEU A 21 0.30 -7.56 -0.78
CA LEU A 21 0.32 -9.03 -0.86
C LEU A 21 0.27 -9.77 0.47
N GLY A 22 0.30 -9.08 1.61
CA GLY A 22 0.07 -9.69 2.93
C GLY A 22 -1.38 -10.15 3.07
N GLU A 23 -1.57 -11.43 3.39
CA GLU A 23 -2.87 -12.03 3.68
C GLU A 23 -2.73 -13.21 4.64
N ALA A 24 -3.84 -13.57 5.30
CA ALA A 24 -3.98 -14.75 6.16
C ALA A 24 -2.83 -14.92 7.16
N ALA A 25 -2.66 -13.95 8.07
CA ALA A 25 -1.73 -14.08 9.18
C ALA A 25 -2.04 -15.35 9.97
N LEU A 26 -1.06 -16.23 10.16
CA LEU A 26 -1.24 -17.46 10.95
C LEU A 26 -0.84 -17.25 12.40
N THR A 27 0.04 -16.28 12.65
CA THR A 27 0.54 -15.93 13.98
C THR A 27 0.41 -14.44 14.26
N ALA A 28 0.51 -14.07 15.54
CA ALA A 28 0.59 -12.65 15.92
C ALA A 28 1.83 -11.95 15.35
N ALA A 29 2.93 -12.70 15.16
CA ALA A 29 4.15 -12.18 14.54
C ALA A 29 3.93 -11.84 13.06
N ASP A 30 3.19 -12.67 12.32
CA ASP A 30 2.82 -12.38 10.92
C ASP A 30 1.96 -11.12 10.85
N ALA A 31 0.96 -11.01 11.72
CA ALA A 31 0.09 -9.83 11.78
C ALA A 31 0.90 -8.54 12.07
N GLN A 32 1.87 -8.61 12.99
CA GLN A 32 2.75 -7.49 13.29
C GLN A 32 3.66 -7.15 12.11
N ALA A 33 4.21 -8.14 11.41
CA ALA A 33 5.03 -7.93 10.23
C ALA A 33 4.24 -7.26 9.09
N TYR A 34 3.00 -7.71 8.86
CA TYR A 34 2.10 -7.10 7.88
C TYR A 34 1.71 -5.67 8.27
N MET A 35 1.41 -5.42 9.56
CA MET A 35 1.14 -4.06 10.06
C MET A 35 2.30 -3.10 9.78
N VAL A 36 3.54 -3.52 10.09
CA VAL A 36 4.74 -2.71 9.82
C VAL A 36 4.92 -2.48 8.32
N SER A 37 4.70 -3.51 7.49
CA SER A 37 4.78 -3.41 6.02
C SER A 37 3.76 -2.39 5.47
N TYR A 38 2.50 -2.45 5.91
CA TYR A 38 1.48 -1.48 5.52
C TYR A 38 1.84 -0.06 5.97
N GLN A 39 2.36 0.12 7.19
CA GLN A 39 2.75 1.43 7.71
C GLN A 39 3.88 2.05 6.88
N GLN A 40 4.90 1.27 6.54
CA GLN A 40 5.98 1.70 5.66
C GLN A 40 5.48 2.07 4.25
N ALA A 41 4.58 1.25 3.70
CA ALA A 41 3.96 1.52 2.40
C ALA A 41 3.15 2.82 2.42
N ILE A 42 2.35 3.07 3.47
CA ILE A 42 1.59 4.31 3.63
C ILE A 42 2.52 5.53 3.62
N HIS A 43 3.65 5.49 4.34
CA HIS A 43 4.62 6.59 4.32
C HIS A 43 5.23 6.82 2.93
N ALA A 44 5.61 5.74 2.24
CA ALA A 44 6.19 5.83 0.90
C ALA A 44 5.18 6.38 -0.13
N ILE A 45 3.94 5.87 -0.09
CA ILE A 45 2.83 6.28 -0.96
C ILE A 45 2.45 7.73 -0.67
N GLY A 46 2.33 8.11 0.61
CA GLY A 46 2.03 9.50 1.00
C GLY A 46 3.07 10.50 0.50
N LYS A 47 4.36 10.15 0.62
CA LYS A 47 5.46 10.97 0.07
C LYS A 47 5.39 11.08 -1.45
N ALA A 48 5.10 9.98 -2.15
CA ALA A 48 4.94 9.97 -3.60
C ALA A 48 3.65 10.64 -4.10
N SER A 49 2.62 10.68 -3.25
CA SER A 49 1.36 11.37 -3.55
C SER A 49 1.57 12.87 -3.62
N ASN A 50 2.46 13.44 -2.81
CA ASN A 50 2.87 14.85 -2.86
C ASN A 50 1.67 15.82 -2.87
N GLY A 51 0.68 15.58 -2.01
CA GLY A 51 -0.50 16.44 -1.88
C GLY A 51 -1.56 16.29 -2.97
N ARG A 52 -1.44 15.31 -3.88
CA ARG A 52 -2.45 15.06 -4.93
C ARG A 52 -3.84 14.64 -4.40
N GLY A 53 -3.98 14.37 -3.11
CA GLY A 53 -5.25 14.00 -2.49
C GLY A 53 -5.66 12.56 -2.82
N ILE A 54 -6.88 12.19 -2.44
CA ILE A 54 -7.35 10.79 -2.48
C ILE A 54 -7.82 10.33 -3.87
N TYR A 55 -8.15 11.27 -4.76
CA TYR A 55 -8.63 10.96 -6.11
C TYR A 55 -7.48 10.90 -7.13
N GLU A 56 -6.58 11.89 -7.07
CA GLU A 56 -5.45 11.99 -8.02
C GLU A 56 -4.16 11.37 -7.49
N GLY A 57 -4.07 11.15 -6.18
CA GLY A 57 -2.95 10.49 -5.54
C GLY A 57 -3.08 8.97 -5.52
N PRO A 58 -1.97 8.24 -5.40
CA PRO A 58 -1.99 6.81 -5.18
C PRO A 58 -2.57 6.43 -3.82
N GLY A 59 -3.27 5.30 -3.77
CA GLY A 59 -3.81 4.69 -2.56
C GLY A 59 -3.13 3.37 -2.19
N ILE A 60 -3.61 2.75 -1.12
CA ILE A 60 -3.20 1.42 -0.66
C ILE A 60 -4.43 0.57 -0.38
N SER A 61 -4.36 -0.71 -0.71
CA SER A 61 -5.35 -1.72 -0.33
C SER A 61 -4.79 -2.58 0.78
N ILE A 62 -5.60 -2.88 1.80
CA ILE A 62 -5.24 -3.76 2.90
C ILE A 62 -6.21 -4.94 2.98
N LYS A 63 -5.74 -6.05 3.57
CA LYS A 63 -6.57 -7.23 3.84
C LYS A 63 -6.69 -7.39 5.35
N LEU A 64 -7.92 -7.43 5.89
CA LEU A 64 -8.13 -7.56 7.34
C LEU A 64 -7.57 -8.87 7.89
N SER A 65 -7.61 -9.95 7.10
CA SER A 65 -6.98 -11.24 7.44
C SER A 65 -5.47 -11.17 7.62
N ALA A 66 -4.80 -10.11 7.13
CA ALA A 66 -3.39 -9.88 7.37
C ALA A 66 -3.12 -9.19 8.72
N LEU A 67 -4.13 -8.59 9.36
CA LEU A 67 -3.94 -7.79 10.57
C LEU A 67 -4.36 -8.52 11.85
N HIS A 68 -4.95 -9.71 11.72
CA HIS A 68 -5.32 -10.52 12.86
C HIS A 68 -5.36 -12.00 12.46
N PRO A 69 -4.80 -12.92 13.27
CA PRO A 69 -4.78 -14.34 12.92
C PRO A 69 -6.11 -15.08 13.14
N ARG A 70 -7.14 -14.43 13.70
CA ARG A 70 -8.42 -15.04 14.08
C ARG A 70 -9.62 -14.10 13.94
#